data_AF-A0A9P7EHP2-F1
#
_entry.id   AF-A0A9P7EHP2-F1
#
_cell.length_a   1.000
_cell.length_b   1.000
_cell.length_c   1.000
_cell.angle_alpha   90.00
_cell.angle_beta   90.00
_cell.angle_gamma   90.00
#
_symmetry.space_group_name_H-M   'P 1'
#
loop_
_entity.id
_entity.type
_entity.pdbx_description
1 polymer ?
#
loop_
_entity_poly.entity_id
_entity_poly.type
_entity_poly.pdbx_seq_one_letter_code
_entity_poly.pdbx_strand_id
1 'polypeptide(L)'
;MAYLANLPTDICNGQGIGGSYIVGWLPIVKEDRDYASKPSWVNFKNAVWHKSFSKILSPLASKSHTGQWFECFDSVQCWFFPFILILLADYEEQ
;
A
#
# COMPACT_ATOMS: atom_id res chain seq x y z
N MET A 1 -1.82 -1.14 4.63
CA MET A 1 -2.67 -2.32 4.91
C MET A 1 -3.52 -2.56 3.67
N ALA A 2 -3.52 -3.76 3.09
CA ALA A 2 -4.31 -4.08 1.89
C ALA A 2 -5.34 -5.18 2.20
N TYR A 3 -6.57 -5.03 1.73
CA TYR A 3 -7.67 -6.00 1.91
C TYR A 3 -8.44 -6.20 0.60
N LEU A 4 -9.08 -7.35 0.45
CA LEU A 4 -9.97 -7.67 -0.67
C LEU A 4 -11.35 -7.08 -0.42
N ALA A 5 -11.71 -6.03 -1.16
CA ALA A 5 -12.94 -5.28 -0.92
C ALA A 5 -14.25 -6.03 -1.29
N ASN A 6 -14.15 -7.17 -1.95
CA ASN A 6 -15.28 -8.06 -2.22
C ASN A 6 -15.56 -9.04 -1.07
N LEU A 7 -14.78 -8.99 0.01
CA LEU A 7 -15.01 -9.82 1.20
C LEU A 7 -15.87 -9.08 2.24
N PRO A 8 -16.74 -9.80 2.95
CA PRO A 8 -17.46 -9.30 4.12
C PRO A 8 -16.52 -8.66 5.17
N THR A 9 -17.00 -7.63 5.86
CA THR A 9 -16.21 -6.83 6.81
C THR A 9 -15.71 -7.64 8.00
N ASP A 10 -16.48 -8.64 8.43
CA ASP A 10 -16.14 -9.63 9.46
C ASP A 10 -14.94 -10.50 9.06
N ILE A 11 -14.76 -10.79 7.77
CA ILE A 11 -13.59 -11.50 7.24
C ILE A 11 -12.40 -10.56 7.10
N CYS A 12 -12.62 -9.33 6.59
CA CYS A 12 -11.56 -8.34 6.43
C CYS A 12 -10.89 -7.95 7.77
N ASN A 13 -11.68 -7.88 8.85
CA ASN A 13 -11.22 -7.52 10.19
C ASN A 13 -10.91 -8.73 11.08
N GLY A 14 -11.09 -9.94 10.57
CA GLY A 14 -10.83 -11.18 11.31
C GLY A 14 -9.35 -11.58 11.32
N GLN A 15 -8.96 -12.41 12.29
CA GLN A 15 -7.68 -13.11 12.26
C GLN A 15 -7.83 -14.38 11.41
N GLY A 16 -7.35 -14.35 10.16
CA GLY A 16 -7.45 -15.51 9.25
C GLY A 16 -7.23 -15.17 7.78
N ILE A 17 -7.61 -16.13 6.91
CA ILE A 17 -7.58 -15.98 5.45
C ILE A 17 -8.55 -14.86 5.05
N GLY A 18 -8.05 -13.84 4.34
CA GLY A 18 -8.83 -12.65 3.97
C GLY A 18 -8.59 -11.43 4.87
N GLY A 19 -7.81 -11.59 5.94
CA GLY A 19 -7.31 -10.49 6.74
C GLY A 19 -6.32 -9.61 5.96
N SER A 20 -6.05 -8.44 6.50
CA SER A 20 -5.17 -7.49 5.82
C SER A 20 -3.70 -7.91 5.79
N TYR A 21 -3.01 -7.62 4.69
CA TYR A 21 -1.57 -7.89 4.56
C TYR A 21 -0.74 -6.61 4.51
N ILE A 22 0.50 -6.70 5.04
CA ILE A 22 1.54 -5.68 4.86
C ILE A 22 2.08 -5.82 3.44
N VAL A 23 1.91 -4.77 2.64
CA VAL A 23 2.26 -4.74 1.20
C VAL A 23 3.60 -4.05 0.91
N GLY A 24 4.29 -3.58 1.95
CA GLY A 24 5.62 -3.00 1.82
C GLY A 24 6.04 -2.20 3.04
N TRP A 25 7.35 -1.95 3.14
CA TRP A 25 7.95 -1.07 4.14
C TRP A 25 8.24 0.28 3.50
N LEU A 26 7.75 1.36 4.11
CA LEU A 26 8.13 2.71 3.72
C LEU A 26 9.30 3.19 4.59
N PRO A 27 10.27 3.92 4.01
CA PRO A 27 11.39 4.43 4.78
C PRO A 27 10.92 5.51 5.75
N ILE A 28 11.27 5.34 7.03
CA ILE A 28 11.08 6.34 8.07
C ILE A 28 12.30 7.26 8.06
N VAL A 29 12.10 8.52 7.69
CA VAL A 29 13.16 9.53 7.71
C VAL A 29 13.30 10.03 9.14
N LYS A 30 14.48 9.82 9.75
CA LYS A 30 14.76 10.32 11.11
C LYS A 30 14.74 11.83 11.10
N GLU A 31 14.12 12.44 12.12
CA GLU A 31 14.12 13.88 12.28
C GLU A 31 15.54 14.43 12.46
N ASP A 32 15.81 15.53 11.76
CA ASP A 32 17.06 16.26 11.87
C ASP A 32 16.80 17.58 12.60
N ARG A 33 17.47 17.75 13.75
CA ARG A 33 17.31 18.95 14.59
C ARG A 33 17.67 20.23 13.86
N ASP A 34 18.60 20.16 12.91
CA ASP A 34 19.06 21.33 12.15
C ASP A 34 18.03 21.77 11.09
N TYR A 35 17.12 20.86 10.72
CA TYR A 35 16.05 21.10 9.76
C TYR A 35 14.65 21.02 10.36
N ALA A 36 14.55 20.85 11.68
CA ALA A 36 13.30 20.81 12.41
C ALA A 36 12.46 22.05 12.10
N SER A 37 11.17 21.84 11.83
CA SER A 37 10.20 22.89 11.49
C SER A 37 10.47 23.67 10.19
N LYS A 38 11.43 23.24 9.34
CA LYS A 38 11.65 23.87 8.03
C LYS A 38 10.70 23.28 6.97
N PRO A 39 10.03 24.10 6.15
CA PRO A 39 9.21 23.60 5.04
C PRO A 39 9.98 22.73 4.05
N SER A 40 11.27 22.99 3.86
CA SER A 40 12.16 22.18 3.02
C SER A 40 12.31 20.75 3.52
N TRP A 41 12.25 20.53 4.83
CA TRP A 41 12.39 19.22 5.44
C TRP A 41 11.12 18.38 5.26
N VAL A 42 9.96 18.99 5.50
CA VAL A 42 8.65 18.40 5.19
C VAL A 42 8.58 18.01 3.72
N ASN A 43 8.96 18.92 2.81
CA ASN A 43 9.00 18.63 1.37
C ASN A 43 9.94 17.47 1.01
N PHE A 44 11.08 17.35 1.68
CA PHE A 44 11.99 16.23 1.50
C PHE A 44 11.37 14.91 1.96
N LYS A 45 10.76 14.87 3.15
CA LYS A 45 10.04 13.69 3.66
C LYS A 45 8.91 13.27 2.70
N ASN A 46 8.14 14.23 2.19
CA ASN A 46 7.10 14.00 1.17
C ASN A 46 7.69 13.36 -0.09
N ALA A 47 8.78 13.91 -0.60
CA ALA A 47 9.43 13.41 -1.80
C ALA A 47 9.94 11.96 -1.61
N VAL A 48 10.51 11.66 -0.45
CA VAL A 48 10.96 10.30 -0.08
C VAL A 48 9.75 9.35 0.00
N TRP A 49 8.67 9.76 0.65
CA TRP A 49 7.45 8.98 0.78
C TRP A 49 6.85 8.66 -0.60
N HIS A 50 6.59 9.67 -1.43
CA HIS A 50 5.96 9.50 -2.74
C HIS A 50 6.81 8.66 -3.70
N LYS A 51 8.14 8.86 -3.71
CA LYS A 51 9.04 8.04 -4.54
C LYS A 51 9.06 6.58 -4.09
N SER A 52 9.08 6.34 -2.78
CA SER A 52 9.07 4.98 -2.24
C SER A 52 7.74 4.28 -2.50
N PHE A 53 6.62 4.99 -2.29
CA PHE A 53 5.29 4.48 -2.58
C PHE A 53 5.12 4.18 -4.08
N SER A 54 5.62 5.06 -4.95
CA SER A 54 5.64 4.83 -6.40
C SER A 54 6.40 3.55 -6.79
N LYS A 55 7.50 3.21 -6.11
CA LYS A 55 8.22 1.94 -6.34
C LYS A 55 7.38 0.73 -5.96
N ILE A 56 6.60 0.80 -4.88
CA ILE A 56 5.66 -0.26 -4.47
C ILE A 56 4.54 -0.41 -5.51
N LEU A 57 4.02 0.71 -6.03
CA LEU A 57 2.92 0.68 -6.99
C LEU A 57 3.35 0.33 -8.42
N SER A 58 4.61 0.53 -8.80
CA SER A 58 5.11 0.30 -10.15
C SER A 58 4.73 -1.09 -10.73
N PRO A 59 4.94 -2.22 -10.03
CA PRO A 59 4.52 -3.53 -10.53
C PRO A 59 3.00 -3.72 -10.56
N LEU A 60 2.25 -3.05 -9.67
CA LEU A 60 0.79 -3.11 -9.63
C LEU A 60 0.16 -2.30 -10.76
N ALA A 61 0.78 -1.21 -11.18
CA ALA A 61 0.25 -0.31 -12.20
C ALA A 61 0.12 -0.98 -13.57
N SER A 62 1.07 -1.84 -13.97
CA SER A 62 0.90 -2.60 -15.23
C SER A 62 -0.22 -3.63 -15.08
N LYS A 63 -0.22 -4.36 -13.95
CA LYS A 63 -1.21 -5.40 -13.63
C LYS A 63 -2.62 -4.82 -13.48
N SER A 64 -2.80 -3.56 -13.08
CA SER A 64 -4.13 -2.96 -12.95
C SER A 64 -4.83 -2.76 -14.29
N HIS A 65 -4.09 -2.70 -15.40
CA HIS A 65 -4.66 -2.57 -16.74
C HIS A 65 -4.77 -3.91 -17.47
N THR A 66 -3.80 -4.80 -17.29
CA THR A 66 -3.78 -6.09 -17.99
C THR A 66 -4.38 -7.24 -17.17
N GLY A 67 -4.49 -7.07 -15.86
CA GLY A 67 -4.79 -8.12 -14.90
C GLY A 67 -3.72 -9.20 -14.80
N GLN A 68 -3.99 -10.22 -14.00
CA GLN A 68 -3.13 -11.38 -13.78
C GLN A 68 -3.96 -12.62 -13.43
N TRP A 69 -3.59 -13.77 -13.98
CA TRP A 69 -4.07 -15.06 -13.52
C TRP A 69 -3.51 -15.41 -12.14
N PHE A 70 -4.38 -15.90 -11.26
CA PHE A 70 -4.01 -16.39 -9.95
C PHE A 70 -4.75 -17.69 -9.66
N GLU A 71 -4.04 -18.69 -9.17
CA GLU A 71 -4.63 -19.94 -8.72
C GLU A 71 -5.22 -19.73 -7.33
N CYS A 72 -6.53 -19.89 -7.22
CA CYS A 72 -7.22 -19.82 -5.94
C CYS A 72 -7.02 -21.11 -5.13
N PHE A 73 -7.41 -21.07 -3.85
CA PHE A 73 -7.27 -22.22 -2.94
C PHE A 73 -8.01 -23.48 -3.43
N ASP A 74 -9.08 -23.30 -4.22
CA ASP A 74 -9.86 -24.36 -4.86
C ASP A 74 -9.27 -24.84 -6.21
N SER A 75 -8.02 -24.47 -6.50
CA SER A 75 -7.33 -24.74 -7.78
C SER A 75 -8.00 -24.16 -9.02
N VAL A 76 -8.92 -23.20 -8.84
CA VAL A 76 -9.53 -22.46 -9.96
C VAL A 76 -8.64 -21.28 -10.34
N GLN A 77 -8.35 -21.16 -11.64
CA GLN A 77 -7.66 -19.99 -12.19
C GLN A 77 -8.62 -18.81 -12.31
N CYS A 78 -8.32 -17.73 -11.61
CA CYS A 78 -9.11 -16.50 -11.62
C CYS A 78 -8.30 -15.35 -12.20
N TRP A 79 -8.94 -14.51 -13.03
CA TRP A 79 -8.32 -13.31 -13.60
C TRP A 79 -8.58 -12.12 -12.67
N PHE A 80 -7.54 -11.61 -12.02
CA PHE A 80 -7.64 -10.49 -11.09
C PHE A 80 -7.05 -9.19 -11.65
N PHE A 81 -7.67 -8.07 -11.28
CA PHE A 81 -7.17 -6.73 -11.53
C PHE A 81 -6.91 -6.04 -10.19
N PRO A 82 -5.65 -5.71 -9.84
CA PRO A 82 -5.38 -4.93 -8.65
C PRO A 82 -5.83 -3.48 -8.86
N PHE A 83 -6.44 -2.88 -7.84
CA PHE A 83 -6.82 -1.48 -7.80
C PHE A 83 -6.81 -0.96 -6.37
N ILE A 84 -6.58 0.34 -6.20
CA ILE A 84 -6.55 1.00 -4.88
C ILE A 84 -7.89 1.68 -4.67
N LEU A 85 -8.70 1.16 -3.75
CA LEU A 85 -9.99 1.75 -3.39
C LEU A 85 -9.85 2.90 -2.39
N ILE A 86 -9.05 2.68 -1.34
CA ILE A 86 -8.88 3.62 -0.24
C ILE A 86 -7.40 3.62 0.14
N LEU A 87 -6.82 4.80 0.24
CA LEU A 87 -5.49 5.04 0.81
C LEU A 87 -5.67 5.72 2.16
N LEU A 88 -5.42 4.98 3.25
CA LEU A 88 -5.35 5.52 4.61
C LEU A 88 -3.88 5.64 4.99
N ALA A 89 -3.45 6.87 5.29
CA ALA A 89 -2.14 7.15 5.85
C ALA A 89 -2.34 8.14 7.00
N ASP A 90 -1.69 7.86 8.12
CA ASP A 90 -1.49 8.86 9.16
C ASP A 90 -0.36 9.76 8.69
N TYR A 91 -0.70 11.00 8.33
CA TYR A 91 0.25 11.98 7.83
C TYR A 91 0.96 12.72 8.98
N GLU A 92 0.78 12.32 10.24
CA GLU A 92 1.43 13.01 11.38
C GLU A 92 2.96 12.92 11.37
N GLU A 93 3.55 11.92 10.72
CA GLU A 93 5.02 11.83 10.54
C GLU A 93 5.56 12.72 9.40
N GLN A 94 4.68 13.49 8.73
CA GLN A 94 4.99 14.28 7.54
C GLN A 94 5.29 15.75 7.86
#